data_AF-A0A958B4X1-F1
#
_entry.id   AF-A0A958B4X1-F1
#
_cell.length_a   1.000
_cell.length_b   1.000
_cell.length_c   1.000
_cell.angle_alpha   90.00
_cell.angle_beta   90.00
_cell.angle_gamma   90.00
#
_symmetry.space_group_name_H-M   'P 1'
#
loop_
_entity.id
_entity.type
_entity.pdbx_description
1 polymer ?
#
loop_
_entity_poly.entity_id
_entity_poly.type
_entity_poly.pdbx_seq_one_letter_code
_entity_poly.pdbx_strand_id
1 'polypeptide(L)'
;VAQLAKTAGYLDPLRRFGGRLTVDTCILATPMLPDDVKILMTNSAKYAYYSPGLLGTTVAFGSTADCVDSAVKGRIVRDDALWR
;
A
#
# COMPACT_ATOMS: atom_id res chain seq x y z
N VAL A 1 2.17 -15.56 7.31
CA VAL A 1 2.64 -14.98 6.03
C VAL A 1 4.04 -14.36 6.13
N ALA A 2 4.31 -13.44 7.06
CA ALA A 2 5.64 -12.82 7.21
C ALA A 2 6.80 -13.82 7.35
N GLN A 3 6.63 -14.87 8.15
CA GLN A 3 7.64 -15.92 8.29
C GLN A 3 7.89 -16.69 6.99
N LEU A 4 6.84 -17.00 6.21
CA LEU A 4 6.97 -17.67 4.92
C LEU A 4 7.72 -16.78 3.92
N ALA A 5 7.40 -15.49 3.87
CA ALA A 5 8.09 -14.53 3.01
C ALA A 5 9.57 -14.37 3.40
N LYS A 6 9.89 -14.46 4.70
CA LYS A 6 11.28 -14.49 5.20
C LYS A 6 12.01 -15.73 4.72
N THR A 7 11.44 -16.92 4.95
CA THR A 7 12.06 -18.19 4.54
C THR A 7 12.24 -18.28 3.02
N ALA A 8 11.32 -17.71 2.25
CA ALA A 8 11.42 -17.63 0.79
C ALA A 8 12.38 -16.54 0.27
N GLY A 9 12.99 -15.74 1.14
CA GLY A 9 13.95 -14.70 0.75
C GLY A 9 13.34 -13.43 0.15
N TYR A 10 12.02 -13.23 0.25
CA TYR A 10 11.34 -12.07 -0.35
C TYR A 10 11.49 -10.77 0.44
N LEU A 11 11.83 -10.85 1.73
CA LEU A 11 11.91 -9.66 2.57
C LEU A 11 13.13 -8.79 2.26
N ASP A 12 14.26 -9.38 1.84
CA ASP A 12 15.48 -8.60 1.60
C ASP A 12 15.37 -7.71 0.35
N PRO A 13 14.87 -8.19 -0.81
CA PRO A 13 14.58 -7.32 -1.94
C PRO A 13 13.58 -6.21 -1.60
N LEU A 14 12.50 -6.53 -0.86
CA LEU A 14 11.49 -5.55 -0.45
C LEU A 14 12.10 -4.43 0.40
N ARG A 15 12.96 -4.79 1.37
CA ARG A 15 13.63 -3.82 2.25
C ARG A 15 14.64 -2.98 1.50
N ARG A 16 15.43 -3.56 0.58
CA ARG A 16 16.37 -2.82 -0.26
C ARG A 16 15.67 -1.81 -1.18
N PHE A 17 14.47 -2.13 -1.63
CA PHE A 17 13.61 -1.19 -2.36
C PHE A 17 13.10 -0.02 -1.50
N GLY A 18 13.16 -0.15 -0.17
CA GLY A 18 12.59 0.82 0.79
C GLY A 18 11.21 0.44 1.32
N GLY A 19 10.71 -0.76 0.98
CA GLY A 19 9.45 -1.28 1.49
C GLY A 19 9.50 -1.58 2.99
N ARG A 20 8.39 -1.28 3.69
CA ARG A 20 8.20 -1.60 5.11
C ARG A 20 7.09 -2.62 5.27
N LEU A 21 7.34 -3.64 6.10
CA LEU A 21 6.35 -4.67 6.41
C LEU A 21 5.74 -4.40 7.79
N THR A 22 4.44 -4.15 7.81
CA THR A 22 3.63 -4.08 9.04
C THR A 22 3.01 -5.44 9.32
N VAL A 23 3.07 -5.89 10.59
CA VAL A 23 2.44 -7.12 11.08
C VAL A 23 1.59 -6.83 12.32
N ASP A 24 0.78 -7.81 12.74
CA ASP A 24 0.05 -7.84 14.01
C ASP A 24 -0.99 -6.73 14.26
N THR A 25 -1.24 -5.87 13.27
CA THR A 25 -2.32 -4.87 13.34
C THR A 25 -2.78 -4.40 11.96
N CYS A 26 -3.94 -3.77 11.93
CA CYS A 26 -4.44 -3.06 10.75
C CYS A 26 -3.89 -1.62 10.77
N ILE A 27 -3.46 -1.11 9.61
CA ILE A 27 -2.99 0.27 9.44
C ILE A 27 -4.06 1.34 9.76
N LEU A 28 -5.34 0.96 9.86
CA LEU A 28 -6.42 1.85 10.35
C LEU A 28 -6.56 1.86 11.87
N ALA A 29 -6.12 0.81 12.57
CA ALA A 29 -6.25 0.70 14.02
C ALA A 29 -5.18 1.51 14.76
N THR A 30 -4.04 1.73 14.12
CA THR A 30 -2.97 2.60 14.61
C THR A 30 -2.46 3.38 13.40
N PRO A 31 -2.64 4.71 13.33
CA PRO A 31 -2.15 5.48 12.20
C PRO A 31 -0.62 5.40 12.15
N MET A 32 -0.10 4.70 11.14
CA MET A 32 1.35 4.49 10.94
C MET A 32 1.95 5.41 9.88
N LEU A 33 1.10 6.19 9.21
CA LEU A 33 1.50 7.06 8.12
C LEU A 33 1.92 8.42 8.68
N PRO A 34 2.98 9.03 8.13
CA PRO A 34 3.31 10.42 8.42
C PRO A 34 2.14 11.38 8.12
N ASP A 35 2.01 12.46 8.90
CA ASP A 35 0.90 13.43 8.80
C ASP A 35 0.89 14.23 7.48
N ASP A 36 2.01 14.26 6.77
CA ASP A 36 2.15 14.90 5.46
C ASP A 36 1.61 14.03 4.31
N VAL A 37 1.28 12.75 4.55
CA VAL A 37 0.67 11.88 3.55
C VAL A 37 -0.76 12.32 3.26
N LYS A 38 -1.01 12.81 2.05
CA LYS A 38 -2.34 13.27 1.61
C LYS A 38 -3.03 12.31 0.63
N ILE A 39 -2.25 11.53 -0.11
CA ILE A 39 -2.73 10.64 -1.16
C ILE A 39 -2.20 9.24 -0.92
N LEU A 40 -3.10 8.26 -0.97
CA LEU A 40 -2.80 6.85 -0.81
C LEU A 40 -3.20 6.06 -2.05
N MET A 41 -2.47 4.99 -2.31
CA MET A 41 -2.88 3.95 -3.26
C MET A 41 -2.95 2.61 -2.54
N THR A 42 -4.00 1.83 -2.81
CA THR A 42 -4.15 0.51 -2.18
C THR A 42 -4.92 -0.47 -3.07
N ASN A 43 -4.65 -1.76 -2.87
CA ASN A 43 -5.40 -2.89 -3.42
C ASN A 43 -6.40 -3.49 -2.41
N SER A 44 -6.55 -2.88 -1.23
CA SER A 44 -7.52 -3.32 -0.23
C SER A 44 -8.79 -2.48 -0.30
N ALA A 45 -9.92 -3.10 -0.67
CA ALA A 45 -11.21 -2.40 -0.76
C ALA A 45 -11.64 -1.82 0.59
N LYS A 46 -11.41 -2.57 1.68
CA LYS A 46 -11.68 -2.10 3.05
C LYS A 46 -10.87 -0.85 3.38
N TYR A 47 -9.57 -0.86 3.07
CA TYR A 47 -8.71 0.28 3.35
C TYR A 47 -9.08 1.50 2.50
N ALA A 48 -9.39 1.28 1.21
CA ALA A 48 -9.83 2.35 0.32
C ALA A 48 -11.12 3.02 0.79
N TYR A 49 -12.07 2.24 1.31
CA TYR A 49 -13.33 2.76 1.83
C TYR A 49 -13.15 3.63 3.08
N TYR A 50 -12.37 3.18 4.06
CA TYR A 50 -12.28 3.86 5.35
C TYR A 50 -11.25 5.01 5.41
N SER A 51 -10.17 4.95 4.62
CA SER A 51 -9.07 5.92 4.75
C SER A 51 -9.48 7.38 4.54
N PRO A 52 -10.39 7.74 3.61
CA PRO A 52 -10.84 9.13 3.48
C PRO A 52 -11.48 9.67 4.75
N GLY A 53 -12.33 8.88 5.40
CA GLY A 53 -13.03 9.29 6.62
C GLY A 53 -12.18 9.21 7.89
N LEU A 54 -11.31 8.20 8.00
CA LEU A 54 -10.52 7.96 9.22
C LEU A 54 -9.14 8.65 9.21
N LEU A 55 -8.53 8.82 8.03
CA LEU A 55 -7.18 9.36 7.89
C LEU A 55 -7.13 10.70 7.16
N GLY A 56 -8.26 11.19 6.62
CA GLY A 56 -8.30 12.46 5.89
C GLY A 56 -7.51 12.45 4.57
N THR A 57 -7.28 11.26 4.00
CA THR A 57 -6.50 11.07 2.77
C THR A 57 -7.37 10.86 1.54
N THR A 58 -6.93 11.30 0.37
CA THR A 58 -7.50 10.83 -0.92
C THR A 58 -6.96 9.45 -1.26
N VAL A 59 -7.79 8.56 -1.80
CA VAL A 59 -7.37 7.19 -2.14
C VAL A 59 -7.57 6.88 -3.62
N ALA A 60 -6.55 6.28 -4.24
CA ALA A 60 -6.67 5.52 -5.48
C ALA A 60 -6.73 4.01 -5.17
N PHE A 61 -7.75 3.34 -5.69
CA PHE A 61 -7.86 1.88 -5.63
C PHE A 61 -7.29 1.27 -6.92
N GLY A 62 -6.47 0.23 -6.76
CA GLY A 62 -5.68 -0.36 -7.85
C GLY A 62 -5.35 -1.83 -7.62
N SER A 63 -4.78 -2.49 -8.62
CA SER A 63 -4.19 -3.82 -8.43
C SER A 63 -2.89 -3.74 -7.61
N THR A 64 -2.37 -4.90 -7.17
CA THR A 64 -1.03 -4.96 -6.56
C THR A 64 0.05 -4.45 -7.51
N ALA A 65 -0.06 -4.77 -8.81
CA ALA A 65 0.88 -4.30 -9.82
C ALA A 65 0.86 -2.77 -9.92
N ASP A 66 -0.33 -2.16 -9.98
CA ASP A 66 -0.47 -0.71 -10.01
C ASP A 66 0.14 -0.04 -8.77
N CYS A 67 -0.05 -0.63 -7.58
CA CYS A 67 0.55 -0.12 -6.35
C CYS A 67 2.09 -0.12 -6.40
N VAL A 68 2.68 -1.21 -6.91
CA VAL A 68 4.14 -1.33 -7.05
C VAL A 68 4.67 -0.35 -8.11
N ASP A 69 4.02 -0.29 -9.27
CA ASP A 69 4.38 0.64 -10.35
C ASP A 69 4.34 2.10 -9.90
N SER A 70 3.30 2.45 -9.14
CA SER A 70 3.14 3.79 -8.59
C SER A 70 4.23 4.13 -7.57
N ALA A 71 4.60 3.16 -6.73
CA ALA A 71 5.69 3.31 -5.76
C ALA A 71 7.05 3.53 -6.47
N VAL A 72 7.30 2.81 -7.57
CA VAL A 72 8.52 3.00 -8.38
C VAL A 72 8.53 4.37 -9.07
N LYS A 73 7.38 4.82 -9.61
CA LYS A 73 7.28 6.06 -10.41
C LYS A 73 7.09 7.33 -9.57
N GLY A 74 6.83 7.20 -8.27
CA GLY A 74 6.57 8.31 -7.36
C GLY A 74 5.26 9.06 -7.63
N ARG A 75 4.33 8.46 -8.38
CA ARG A 75 3.01 9.02 -8.69
C ARG A 75 2.02 7.89 -8.96
N ILE A 76 0.73 8.17 -8.81
CA ILE A 76 -0.32 7.18 -9.13
C ILE A 76 -0.26 6.85 -10.63
N VAL A 77 -0.09 5.56 -10.91
CA VAL A 77 -0.23 4.94 -12.21
C VAL A 77 -1.18 3.76 -12.07
N ARG A 78 -2.14 3.68 -12.98
CA ARG A 78 -3.16 2.64 -12.99
C ARG A 78 -3.35 2.13 -14.40
N ASP A 79 -3.37 0.82 -14.57
CA ASP A 79 -3.81 0.22 -15.82
C ASP A 79 -5.34 0.32 -15.92
N ASP A 80 -5.81 1.28 -16.72
CA ASP A 80 -7.23 1.50 -16.93
C ASP A 80 -7.93 0.35 -17.68
N ALA A 81 -7.20 -0.60 -18.28
CA ALA A 81 -7.80 -1.79 -18.88
C ALA A 81 -8.53 -2.68 -17.85
N LEU A 82 -8.10 -2.64 -16.58
CA LEU A 82 -8.71 -3.41 -15.49
C LEU A 82 -10.02 -2.78 -14.96
N TRP A 83 -10.34 -1.54 -15.36
CA TRP A 83 -11.45 -0.75 -14.80
C TRP A 83 -12.52 -0.37 -15.83
N ARG A 84 -12.49 -1.02 -16.99
CA ARG A 84 -13.53 -0.89 -18.02
C ARG A 84 -14.74 -1.76 -17.73
#